data_AF-A0A843DX46-F1
#
_entry.id   AF-A0A843DX46-F1
#
_cell.length_a   1.000
_cell.length_b   1.000
_cell.length_c   1.000
_cell.angle_alpha   90.00
_cell.angle_beta   90.00
_cell.angle_gamma   90.00
#
_symmetry.space_group_name_H-M   'P 1'
#
loop_
_entity.id
_entity.type
_entity.pdbx_description
1 polymer ?
#
loop_
_entity_poly.entity_id
_entity_poly.type
_entity_poly.pdbx_seq_one_letter_code
_entity_poly.pdbx_strand_id
1 'polypeptide(L)'
;MWIILPDLFNSMIGNLLQFFTNSETAATIQEMSSWSFDLAASAFNVGLLLALGGFAVLVWQVVRRQSPAALFVLIWSLFMFLATVAHIRWEYFFAVNIALLSAVFVSWAITFAADEVKKLFGKKQQESAEPKGKKGKKPVSSASQKPDVLKIGILAVVVVLAVVFTGISSVTAVQSASVYGQVGTTEKDWIEATEWLVEGTPETGIDYYKLYEREGFSYPNEAYGVMSWWDYGHYITTIGERIPNSNPFQAGVSGSYGAAQVLTATDENTVVQKLDHLGTKYVMTDYQMAGSKFGAMAIWANTELQTSPFYTHLLQQTSADGYSVVTAQSKNYYNTLTVRLQNFDGSYTEAGSVYLVLTDTSAGYDYPVITYTKSYANADEAWKAANEYNAQSANTASGKYAYVISIPRQNDISSYFAPNADIPALKHFRLVHESSTYVVPVDSYTIGVTDANGGGTAWVKTFEYVKGAIIKGNGIISIDVTTNNGRTFTYRQVSENGQFVVPYATGQTGEIKTGVYKIEGSGQTFTVSENAVQNGLTVN
;
A
#
# COMPACT_ATOMS: atom_id res chain seq x y z
N MET A 1 -38.20 -15.78 1.47
CA MET A 1 -36.81 -16.13 1.85
C MET A 1 -36.57 -15.85 3.33
N TRP A 2 -36.75 -14.61 3.79
CA TRP A 2 -36.57 -14.21 5.20
C TRP A 2 -37.22 -15.13 6.26
N ILE A 3 -38.43 -15.64 6.00
CA ILE A 3 -39.16 -16.50 6.95
C ILE A 3 -38.73 -17.98 6.89
N ILE A 4 -38.27 -18.46 5.72
CA ILE A 4 -38.04 -19.89 5.45
C ILE A 4 -36.55 -20.24 5.55
N LEU A 5 -35.68 -19.29 5.18
CA LEU A 5 -34.22 -19.39 5.19
C LEU A 5 -33.64 -18.07 5.72
N PRO A 6 -33.85 -17.75 7.01
CA PRO A 6 -33.44 -16.47 7.59
C PRO A 6 -31.93 -16.25 7.49
N ASP A 7 -31.11 -17.29 7.67
CA ASP A 7 -29.65 -17.17 7.59
C ASP A 7 -29.17 -16.82 6.18
N LEU A 8 -29.76 -17.45 5.15
CA LEU A 8 -29.45 -17.12 3.76
C LEU A 8 -29.89 -15.70 3.41
N PHE A 9 -31.08 -15.29 3.87
CA PHE A 9 -31.56 -13.92 3.65
C PHE A 9 -30.68 -12.89 4.35
N ASN A 10 -30.32 -13.12 5.61
CA ASN A 10 -29.46 -12.22 6.37
C ASN A 10 -28.05 -12.16 5.78
N SER A 11 -27.51 -13.28 5.29
CA SER A 11 -26.25 -13.30 4.54
C SER A 11 -26.35 -12.49 3.24
N MET A 12 -27.41 -12.67 2.45
CA MET A 12 -27.60 -11.92 1.20
C MET A 12 -27.77 -10.42 1.44
N ILE A 13 -28.60 -10.01 2.41
CA ILE A 13 -28.83 -8.59 2.74
C ILE A 13 -27.59 -7.99 3.41
N GLY A 14 -26.94 -8.72 4.31
CA GLY A 14 -25.69 -8.30 4.94
C GLY A 14 -24.59 -8.05 3.91
N ASN A 15 -24.43 -8.97 2.94
CA ASN A 15 -23.49 -8.81 1.84
C ASN A 15 -23.87 -7.62 0.95
N LEU A 16 -25.16 -7.43 0.65
CA LEU A 16 -25.63 -6.29 -0.13
C LEU A 16 -25.38 -4.95 0.57
N LEU A 17 -25.51 -4.88 1.89
CA LEU A 17 -25.22 -3.67 2.66
C LEU A 17 -23.71 -3.44 2.73
N GLN A 18 -22.92 -4.48 3.03
CA GLN A 18 -21.46 -4.40 3.04
C GLN A 18 -20.90 -3.97 1.68
N PHE A 19 -21.55 -4.36 0.59
CA PHE A 19 -21.20 -3.97 -0.78
C PHE A 19 -21.21 -2.45 -1.03
N PHE A 20 -21.88 -1.66 -0.19
CA PHE A 20 -21.95 -0.20 -0.33
C PHE A 20 -21.34 0.56 0.87
N THR A 21 -20.74 -0.15 1.84
CA THR A 21 -20.22 0.47 3.08
C THR A 21 -18.73 0.20 3.26
N ASN A 22 -17.97 1.20 3.67
CA ASN A 22 -16.56 1.07 4.01
C ASN A 22 -16.38 0.71 5.50
N SER A 23 -15.66 -0.36 5.82
CA SER A 23 -15.05 -0.57 7.14
C SER A 23 -13.71 0.16 7.23
N GLU A 24 -13.16 0.33 8.44
CA GLU A 24 -11.86 0.97 8.65
C GLU A 24 -10.71 0.19 7.99
N THR A 25 -10.76 -1.15 8.05
CA THR A 25 -9.81 -2.01 7.32
C THR A 25 -10.01 -1.92 5.81
N ALA A 26 -11.25 -1.86 5.33
CA ALA A 26 -11.56 -1.65 3.92
C ALA A 26 -11.00 -0.31 3.41
N ALA A 27 -11.02 0.75 4.23
CA ALA A 27 -10.45 2.05 3.85
C ALA A 27 -8.93 2.00 3.58
N THR A 28 -8.22 1.01 4.12
CA THR A 28 -6.78 0.80 3.82
C THR A 28 -6.53 -0.01 2.56
N ILE A 29 -7.56 -0.66 2.01
CA ILE A 29 -7.48 -1.40 0.75
C ILE A 29 -7.82 -0.40 -0.36
N GLN A 30 -6.83 -0.07 -1.20
CA GLN A 30 -6.99 0.93 -2.26
C GLN A 30 -8.22 0.66 -3.15
N GLU A 31 -8.47 -0.59 -3.50
CA GLU A 31 -9.62 -1.02 -4.31
C GLU A 31 -10.99 -0.82 -3.65
N MET A 32 -11.05 -0.74 -2.32
CA MET A 32 -12.29 -0.51 -1.58
C MET A 32 -12.54 0.98 -1.31
N SER A 33 -11.61 1.86 -1.69
CA SER A 33 -11.80 3.30 -1.59
C SER A 33 -12.94 3.81 -2.48
N SER A 34 -13.59 4.91 -2.07
CA SER A 34 -14.62 5.56 -2.87
C SER A 34 -14.06 6.22 -4.11
N TRP A 35 -14.85 6.24 -5.18
CA TRP A 35 -14.41 6.75 -6.46
C TRP A 35 -14.47 8.28 -6.49
N SER A 36 -13.30 8.91 -6.41
CA SER A 36 -13.19 10.37 -6.50
C SER A 36 -13.36 10.84 -7.95
N PHE A 37 -13.71 12.12 -8.11
CA PHE A 37 -13.81 12.72 -9.45
C PHE A 37 -12.47 12.66 -10.20
N ASP A 38 -11.35 12.87 -9.51
CA ASP A 38 -10.02 12.84 -10.12
C ASP A 38 -9.69 11.44 -10.64
N LEU A 39 -10.01 10.39 -9.87
CA LEU A 39 -9.85 9.00 -10.30
C LEU A 39 -10.76 8.70 -11.50
N ALA A 40 -12.03 9.12 -11.46
CA ALA A 40 -12.97 8.93 -12.55
C ALA A 40 -12.54 9.62 -13.85
N ALA A 41 -12.06 10.87 -13.74
CA ALA A 41 -11.59 11.65 -14.88
C ALA A 41 -10.29 11.08 -15.45
N SER A 42 -9.40 10.58 -14.59
CA SER A 42 -8.18 9.88 -15.00
C SER A 42 -8.52 8.59 -15.77
N ALA A 43 -9.46 7.79 -15.26
CA ALA A 43 -9.84 6.51 -15.85
C ALA A 43 -10.60 6.65 -17.19
N PHE A 44 -11.59 7.56 -17.26
CA PHE A 44 -12.54 7.60 -18.37
C PHE A 44 -12.57 8.90 -19.16
N ASN A 45 -11.98 9.99 -18.67
CA ASN A 45 -11.85 11.27 -19.37
C ASN A 45 -13.20 11.74 -19.99
N VAL A 46 -13.21 12.19 -21.25
CA VAL A 46 -14.42 12.59 -21.99
C VAL A 46 -15.46 11.46 -22.15
N GLY A 47 -15.08 10.20 -21.89
CA GLY A 47 -16.00 9.07 -21.83
C GLY A 47 -17.10 9.25 -20.78
N LEU A 48 -16.82 9.96 -19.69
CA LEU A 48 -17.84 10.32 -18.69
C LEU A 48 -18.95 11.19 -19.29
N LEU A 49 -18.59 12.15 -20.16
CA LEU A 49 -19.55 13.02 -20.84
C LEU A 49 -20.42 12.24 -21.83
N LEU A 50 -19.81 11.31 -22.57
CA LEU A 50 -20.53 10.42 -23.48
C LEU A 50 -21.48 9.48 -22.72
N ALA A 51 -21.03 8.94 -21.58
CA ALA A 51 -21.84 8.09 -20.73
C ALA A 51 -23.04 8.83 -20.13
N LEU A 52 -22.87 10.09 -19.68
CA LEU A 52 -23.96 10.95 -19.23
C LEU A 52 -25.00 11.18 -20.33
N GLY A 53 -24.55 11.43 -21.57
CA GLY A 53 -25.43 11.49 -22.74
C GLY A 53 -26.19 10.17 -22.98
N GLY A 54 -25.50 9.04 -22.80
CA GLY A 54 -26.09 7.71 -22.90
C GLY A 54 -27.20 7.47 -21.88
N PHE A 55 -26.95 7.85 -20.62
CA PHE A 55 -27.96 7.80 -19.55
C PHE A 55 -29.20 8.62 -19.90
N ALA A 56 -29.00 9.86 -20.38
CA ALA A 56 -30.12 10.72 -20.77
C ALA A 56 -30.94 10.11 -21.92
N VAL A 57 -30.28 9.52 -22.93
CA VAL A 57 -30.94 8.82 -24.03
C VAL A 57 -31.72 7.60 -23.54
N LEU A 58 -31.15 6.78 -22.65
CA LEU A 58 -31.85 5.62 -22.10
C LEU A 58 -33.08 6.02 -21.30
N VAL A 59 -32.96 7.02 -20.41
CA VAL A 59 -34.10 7.57 -19.65
C VAL A 59 -35.19 8.05 -20.61
N TRP A 60 -34.82 8.79 -21.66
CA TRP A 60 -35.76 9.23 -22.68
C TRP A 60 -36.44 8.05 -23.39
N GLN A 61 -35.69 7.00 -23.78
CA GLN A 61 -36.27 5.81 -24.42
C GLN A 61 -37.22 5.05 -23.47
N VAL A 62 -36.90 4.96 -22.19
CA VAL A 62 -37.77 4.34 -21.18
C VAL A 62 -39.05 5.14 -21.01
N VAL A 63 -38.94 6.45 -20.78
CA VAL A 63 -40.09 7.32 -20.50
C VAL A 63 -40.98 7.51 -21.73
N ARG A 64 -40.39 7.67 -22.92
CA ARG A 64 -41.14 8.00 -24.15
C ARG A 64 -41.48 6.80 -25.02
N ARG A 65 -40.65 5.77 -25.03
CA ARG A 65 -40.82 4.58 -25.90
C ARG A 65 -41.14 3.31 -25.13
N GLN A 66 -41.13 3.34 -23.79
CA GLN A 66 -41.36 2.18 -22.92
C GLN A 66 -40.53 0.95 -23.33
N SER A 67 -39.29 1.17 -23.78
CA SER A 67 -38.40 0.10 -24.23
C SER A 67 -37.91 -0.74 -23.05
N PRO A 68 -38.29 -2.03 -22.94
CA PRO A 68 -37.83 -2.89 -21.85
C PRO A 68 -36.31 -3.12 -21.90
N ALA A 69 -35.73 -3.17 -23.11
CA ALA A 69 -34.29 -3.29 -23.29
C ALA A 69 -33.53 -2.05 -22.78
N ALA A 70 -34.06 -0.84 -23.05
CA ALA A 70 -33.46 0.38 -22.53
C ALA A 70 -33.56 0.46 -21.00
N LEU A 71 -34.67 -0.03 -20.43
CA LEU A 71 -34.86 -0.10 -18.99
C LEU A 71 -33.84 -1.04 -18.34
N PHE A 72 -33.60 -2.21 -18.92
CA PHE A 72 -32.59 -3.15 -18.44
C PHE A 72 -31.19 -2.52 -18.41
N VAL A 73 -30.74 -1.94 -19.53
CA VAL A 73 -29.40 -1.30 -19.62
C VAL A 73 -29.29 -0.12 -18.66
N LEU A 74 -30.37 0.66 -18.47
CA LEU A 74 -30.41 1.77 -17.52
C LEU A 74 -30.23 1.28 -16.07
N ILE A 75 -30.98 0.26 -15.65
CA ILE A 75 -30.89 -0.30 -14.29
C ILE A 75 -29.49 -0.88 -14.05
N TRP A 76 -28.98 -1.68 -14.99
CA TRP A 76 -27.65 -2.27 -14.88
C TRP A 76 -26.56 -1.19 -14.80
N SER A 77 -26.62 -0.17 -15.66
CA SER A 77 -25.63 0.91 -15.66
C SER A 77 -25.72 1.78 -14.41
N LEU A 78 -26.92 2.04 -13.90
CA LEU A 78 -27.09 2.78 -12.65
C LEU A 78 -26.56 1.99 -11.46
N PHE A 79 -26.84 0.69 -11.41
CA PHE A 79 -26.30 -0.19 -10.37
C PHE A 79 -24.77 -0.21 -10.39
N MET A 80 -24.17 -0.40 -11.56
CA MET A 80 -22.71 -0.41 -11.69
C MET A 80 -22.07 0.95 -11.37
N PHE A 81 -22.73 2.05 -11.75
CA PHE A 81 -22.30 3.39 -11.37
C PHE A 81 -22.28 3.56 -9.85
N LEU A 82 -23.38 3.21 -9.16
CA LEU A 82 -23.47 3.32 -7.70
C LEU A 82 -22.46 2.40 -6.99
N ALA A 83 -22.26 1.19 -7.50
CA ALA A 83 -21.26 0.25 -7.02
C ALA A 83 -19.84 0.85 -7.12
N THR A 84 -19.52 1.46 -8.26
CA THR A 84 -18.21 2.07 -8.51
C THR A 84 -18.00 3.29 -7.64
N VAL A 85 -19.01 4.15 -7.49
CA VAL A 85 -18.96 5.30 -6.57
C VAL A 85 -18.64 4.86 -5.14
N ALA A 86 -19.25 3.76 -4.68
CA ALA A 86 -18.97 3.19 -3.37
C ALA A 86 -17.54 2.63 -3.27
N HIS A 87 -17.12 1.80 -4.24
CA HIS A 87 -15.81 1.17 -4.28
C HIS A 87 -15.22 1.12 -5.69
N ILE A 88 -14.00 1.63 -5.86
CA ILE A 88 -13.31 1.68 -7.16
C ILE A 88 -13.07 0.30 -7.80
N ARG A 89 -13.08 -0.80 -7.03
CA ARG A 89 -12.93 -2.15 -7.60
C ARG A 89 -14.00 -2.53 -8.63
N TRP A 90 -15.14 -1.85 -8.63
CA TRP A 90 -16.19 -2.09 -9.63
C TRP A 90 -15.97 -1.30 -10.93
N GLU A 91 -14.92 -0.47 -10.99
CA GLU A 91 -14.62 0.41 -12.13
C GLU A 91 -14.45 -0.36 -13.44
N TYR A 92 -13.76 -1.51 -13.43
CA TYR A 92 -13.57 -2.30 -14.64
C TYR A 92 -14.88 -2.94 -15.17
N PHE A 93 -15.85 -3.21 -14.30
CA PHE A 93 -17.19 -3.61 -14.73
C PHE A 93 -17.95 -2.42 -15.30
N PHE A 94 -17.86 -1.25 -14.65
CA PHE A 94 -18.51 -0.03 -15.12
C PHE A 94 -17.91 0.52 -16.42
N ALA A 95 -16.64 0.20 -16.73
CA ALA A 95 -16.01 0.52 -18.01
C ALA A 95 -16.82 -0.03 -19.20
N VAL A 96 -17.40 -1.23 -19.08
CA VAL A 96 -18.28 -1.82 -20.10
C VAL A 96 -19.54 -0.98 -20.27
N ASN A 97 -20.15 -0.53 -19.15
CA ASN A 97 -21.31 0.36 -19.19
C ASN A 97 -20.97 1.71 -19.84
N ILE A 98 -19.82 2.31 -19.53
CA ILE A 98 -19.39 3.58 -20.14
C ILE A 98 -19.25 3.43 -21.65
N ALA A 99 -18.61 2.35 -22.14
CA ALA A 99 -18.47 2.10 -23.57
C ALA A 99 -19.84 1.95 -24.25
N LEU A 100 -20.77 1.20 -23.64
CA LEU A 100 -22.12 0.99 -24.17
C LEU A 100 -22.96 2.27 -24.14
N LEU A 101 -22.95 3.02 -23.04
CA LEU A 101 -23.66 4.29 -22.91
C LEU A 101 -23.13 5.32 -23.92
N SER A 102 -21.81 5.35 -24.13
CA SER A 102 -21.18 6.17 -25.16
C SER A 102 -21.68 5.78 -26.55
N ALA A 103 -21.73 4.48 -26.87
CA ALA A 103 -22.26 3.99 -28.13
C ALA A 103 -23.75 4.31 -28.32
N VAL A 104 -24.56 4.20 -27.26
CA VAL A 104 -25.99 4.58 -27.27
C VAL A 104 -26.13 6.07 -27.60
N PHE A 105 -25.32 6.94 -26.99
CA PHE A 105 -25.38 8.38 -27.24
C PHE A 105 -24.93 8.73 -28.66
N VAL A 106 -23.83 8.15 -29.13
CA VAL A 106 -23.33 8.32 -30.51
C VAL A 106 -24.37 7.84 -31.52
N SER A 107 -24.95 6.65 -31.30
CA SER A 107 -25.99 6.11 -32.18
C SER A 107 -27.24 6.99 -32.21
N TRP A 108 -27.63 7.54 -31.06
CA TRP A 108 -28.72 8.49 -30.99
C TRP A 108 -28.40 9.77 -31.77
N ALA A 109 -27.21 10.34 -31.61
CA ALA A 109 -26.80 11.56 -32.31
C ALA A 109 -26.77 11.36 -33.83
N ILE A 110 -26.26 10.22 -34.31
CA ILE A 110 -26.28 9.83 -35.73
C ILE A 110 -27.72 9.77 -36.23
N THR A 111 -28.60 9.09 -35.51
CA THR A 111 -30.01 8.94 -35.90
C THR A 111 -30.74 10.29 -35.88
N PHE A 112 -30.45 11.13 -34.89
CA PHE A 112 -31.05 12.45 -34.71
C PHE A 112 -30.71 13.43 -35.85
N ALA A 113 -29.49 13.33 -36.40
CA ALA A 113 -29.02 14.19 -37.50
C ALA A 113 -29.06 13.50 -38.89
N ALA A 114 -29.49 12.24 -38.98
CA ALA A 114 -29.39 11.42 -40.20
C ALA A 114 -30.00 12.09 -41.45
N ASP A 115 -31.19 12.68 -41.32
CA ASP A 115 -31.87 13.33 -42.45
C ASP A 115 -31.18 14.63 -42.88
N GLU A 116 -30.56 15.35 -41.95
CA GLU A 116 -29.80 16.57 -42.24
C GLU A 116 -28.46 16.25 -42.92
N VAL A 117 -27.80 15.16 -42.49
CA VAL A 117 -26.61 14.62 -43.16
C VAL A 117 -26.94 14.18 -44.58
N LYS A 118 -28.08 13.51 -44.80
CA LYS A 118 -28.55 13.17 -46.16
C LYS A 118 -28.79 14.41 -47.03
N LYS A 119 -29.32 15.51 -46.46
CA LYS A 119 -29.49 16.77 -47.20
C LYS A 119 -28.16 17.43 -47.56
N LEU A 120 -27.13 17.28 -46.72
CA LEU A 120 -25.78 17.81 -46.97
C LEU A 120 -25.02 17.01 -48.06
N PHE A 121 -25.12 15.68 -48.04
CA PHE A 121 -24.33 14.80 -48.92
C PHE A 121 -25.14 14.12 -50.03
N GLY A 122 -26.44 14.34 -50.11
CA GLY A 122 -27.31 13.79 -51.14
C GLY A 122 -26.94 14.35 -52.51
N LYS A 123 -26.39 13.50 -53.39
CA LYS A 123 -26.26 13.81 -54.81
C LYS A 123 -27.65 14.15 -55.36
N LYS A 124 -27.80 15.33 -55.97
CA LYS A 124 -28.93 15.63 -56.86
C LYS A 124 -28.90 14.59 -57.98
N GLN A 125 -29.74 13.56 -57.88
CA GLN A 125 -29.99 12.67 -59.00
C GLN A 125 -30.71 13.51 -60.05
N GLN A 126 -29.98 13.93 -61.08
CA GLN A 126 -30.48 14.72 -62.18
C GLN A 126 -31.29 13.80 -63.07
N GLU A 127 -32.58 13.64 -62.76
CA GLU A 127 -33.54 13.01 -63.64
C GLU A 127 -33.65 13.86 -64.92
N SER A 128 -33.16 13.31 -66.03
CA SER A 128 -33.31 13.89 -67.36
C SER A 128 -34.77 13.76 -67.80
N ALA A 129 -35.53 14.86 -67.71
CA ALA A 129 -36.88 14.95 -68.25
C ALA A 129 -36.85 15.50 -69.69
N GLU A 130 -37.38 14.73 -70.65
CA GLU A 130 -37.70 15.19 -72.01
C GLU A 130 -38.83 16.25 -71.99
N PRO A 131 -38.86 17.20 -72.95
CA PRO A 131 -39.80 18.31 -72.91
C PRO A 131 -41.07 18.01 -73.73
N LYS A 132 -42.24 17.95 -73.09
CA LYS A 132 -43.54 18.18 -73.77
C LYS A 132 -44.57 18.90 -72.90
N GLY A 133 -44.86 20.16 -73.28
CA GLY A 133 -46.22 20.59 -73.59
C GLY A 133 -47.15 21.10 -72.48
N LYS A 134 -47.24 22.43 -72.39
CA LYS A 134 -48.44 23.28 -72.12
C LYS A 134 -49.12 23.31 -70.74
N LYS A 135 -49.12 24.56 -70.23
CA LYS A 135 -50.13 25.27 -69.41
C LYS A 135 -50.44 24.76 -68.00
N GLY A 136 -49.97 25.51 -67.01
CA GLY A 136 -50.67 25.65 -65.73
C GLY A 136 -49.74 25.81 -64.52
N LYS A 137 -49.75 27.02 -63.95
CA LYS A 137 -49.20 27.44 -62.64
C LYS A 137 -47.68 27.29 -62.46
N LYS A 138 -47.04 28.40 -62.07
CA LYS A 138 -45.68 28.40 -61.52
C LYS A 138 -45.63 27.35 -60.38
N PRO A 139 -44.72 26.36 -60.41
CA PRO A 139 -44.41 25.64 -59.20
C PRO A 139 -43.70 26.64 -58.29
N VAL A 140 -44.25 26.81 -57.08
CA VAL A 140 -43.51 27.42 -55.97
C VAL A 140 -42.19 26.68 -55.91
N SER A 141 -41.09 27.43 -56.04
CA SER A 141 -39.75 26.89 -55.89
C SER A 141 -39.71 26.05 -54.62
N SER A 142 -39.40 24.76 -54.75
CA SER A 142 -39.03 23.94 -53.60
C SER A 142 -37.84 24.65 -52.98
N ALA A 143 -38.08 25.42 -51.91
CA ALA A 143 -37.01 25.98 -51.12
C ALA A 143 -36.13 24.79 -50.74
N SER A 144 -34.91 24.77 -51.28
CA SER A 144 -33.86 23.87 -50.83
C SER A 144 -33.78 24.02 -49.32
N GLN A 145 -34.42 23.12 -48.57
CA GLN A 145 -34.47 23.20 -47.12
C GLN A 145 -33.03 23.16 -46.63
N LYS A 146 -32.54 24.30 -46.13
CA LYS A 146 -31.19 24.38 -45.57
C LYS A 146 -31.10 23.38 -44.42
N PRO A 147 -29.97 22.66 -44.30
CA PRO A 147 -29.79 21.71 -43.21
C PRO A 147 -29.92 22.41 -41.85
N ASP A 148 -30.50 21.74 -40.86
CA ASP A 148 -30.56 22.23 -39.49
C ASP A 148 -29.15 22.20 -38.85
N VAL A 149 -28.53 23.38 -38.81
CA VAL A 149 -27.15 23.58 -38.33
C VAL A 149 -26.98 23.12 -36.88
N LEU A 150 -28.03 23.21 -36.05
CA LEU A 150 -27.96 22.79 -34.65
C LEU A 150 -27.81 21.27 -34.54
N LYS A 151 -28.60 20.51 -35.31
CA LYS A 151 -28.52 19.03 -35.30
C LYS A 151 -27.18 18.53 -35.79
N ILE A 152 -26.64 19.17 -36.83
CA ILE A 152 -25.31 18.88 -37.37
C ILE A 152 -24.22 19.24 -36.35
N GLY A 153 -24.35 20.39 -35.68
CA GLY A 153 -23.44 20.80 -34.62
C GLY A 153 -23.40 19.80 -33.45
N ILE A 154 -24.57 19.34 -32.99
CA ILE A 154 -24.68 18.31 -31.94
C ILE A 154 -23.99 17.01 -32.39
N LEU A 155 -24.29 16.52 -33.61
CA LEU A 155 -23.63 15.32 -34.14
C LEU A 155 -22.10 15.51 -34.19
N ALA A 156 -21.62 16.64 -34.70
CA ALA A 156 -20.20 16.92 -34.81
C ALA A 156 -19.50 16.90 -33.45
N VAL A 157 -20.09 17.55 -32.44
CA VAL A 157 -19.55 17.55 -31.07
C VAL A 157 -19.49 16.13 -30.51
N VAL A 158 -20.58 15.35 -30.62
CA VAL A 158 -20.63 13.97 -30.11
C VAL A 158 -19.61 13.07 -30.81
N VAL A 159 -19.45 13.20 -32.13
CA VAL A 159 -18.44 12.45 -32.88
C VAL A 159 -17.03 12.85 -32.48
N VAL A 160 -16.75 14.15 -32.29
CA VAL A 160 -15.45 14.61 -31.80
C VAL A 160 -15.14 14.04 -30.42
N LEU A 161 -16.08 14.07 -29.49
CA LEU A 161 -15.92 13.45 -28.17
C LEU A 161 -15.66 11.95 -28.27
N ALA A 162 -16.36 11.23 -29.14
CA ALA A 162 -16.17 9.80 -29.36
C ALA A 162 -14.79 9.47 -29.95
N VAL A 163 -14.31 10.28 -30.90
CA VAL A 163 -12.96 10.15 -31.49
C VAL A 163 -11.89 10.43 -30.45
N VAL A 164 -12.04 11.50 -29.65
CA VAL A 164 -11.12 11.83 -28.56
C VAL A 164 -11.10 10.73 -27.52
N PHE A 165 -12.26 10.23 -27.10
CA PHE A 165 -12.36 9.12 -26.15
C PHE A 165 -11.61 7.89 -26.66
N THR A 166 -11.92 7.45 -27.89
CA THR A 166 -11.30 6.27 -28.50
C THR A 166 -9.78 6.45 -28.67
N GLY A 167 -9.35 7.66 -29.07
CA GLY A 167 -7.94 8.00 -29.24
C GLY A 167 -7.17 7.95 -27.92
N ILE A 168 -7.68 8.60 -26.87
CA ILE A 168 -7.07 8.57 -25.53
C ILE A 168 -7.03 7.14 -25.01
N SER A 169 -8.16 6.40 -25.05
CA SER A 169 -8.20 5.01 -24.60
C SER A 169 -7.19 4.13 -25.33
N SER A 170 -7.00 4.32 -26.64
CA SER A 170 -6.01 3.56 -27.42
C SER A 170 -4.58 3.90 -27.01
N VAL A 171 -4.27 5.17 -26.79
CA VAL A 171 -2.94 5.61 -26.32
C VAL A 171 -2.67 5.05 -24.92
N THR A 172 -3.61 5.18 -24.00
CA THR A 172 -3.49 4.63 -22.64
C THR A 172 -3.28 3.11 -22.68
N ALA A 173 -4.04 2.37 -23.50
CA ALA A 173 -3.86 0.93 -23.63
C ALA A 173 -2.45 0.54 -24.09
N VAL A 174 -1.90 1.27 -25.07
CA VAL A 174 -0.51 1.06 -25.55
C VAL A 174 0.50 1.41 -24.46
N GLN A 175 0.30 2.54 -23.76
CA GLN A 175 1.18 2.96 -22.67
C GLN A 175 1.17 1.94 -21.53
N SER A 176 0.00 1.53 -21.05
CA SER A 176 -0.13 0.50 -20.02
C SER A 176 0.53 -0.81 -20.46
N ALA A 177 0.31 -1.27 -21.68
CA ALA A 177 0.98 -2.48 -22.19
C ALA A 177 2.51 -2.34 -22.21
N SER A 178 3.03 -1.16 -22.54
CA SER A 178 4.48 -0.89 -22.52
C SER A 178 5.06 -0.81 -21.10
N VAL A 179 4.30 -0.30 -20.13
CA VAL A 179 4.70 -0.20 -18.71
C VAL A 179 4.64 -1.57 -18.03
N TYR A 180 3.55 -2.33 -18.19
CA TYR A 180 3.45 -3.69 -17.65
C TYR A 180 4.43 -4.68 -18.30
N GLY A 181 4.90 -4.38 -19.52
CA GLY A 181 5.99 -5.13 -20.16
C GLY A 181 7.38 -4.85 -19.56
N GLN A 182 7.53 -3.78 -18.78
CA GLN A 182 8.73 -3.50 -17.99
C GLN A 182 8.44 -3.85 -16.53
N VAL A 183 8.88 -5.04 -16.09
CA VAL A 183 8.79 -5.47 -14.69
C VAL A 183 9.28 -4.34 -13.79
N GLY A 184 8.40 -3.83 -12.92
CA GLY A 184 8.75 -2.74 -12.01
C GLY A 184 9.82 -3.19 -11.00
N THR A 185 10.54 -2.25 -10.40
CA THR A 185 11.60 -2.58 -9.41
C THR A 185 11.03 -3.35 -8.21
N THR A 186 9.85 -2.95 -7.70
CA THR A 186 9.17 -3.64 -6.58
C THR A 186 8.94 -5.12 -6.85
N GLU A 187 8.54 -5.46 -8.07
CA GLU A 187 8.24 -6.84 -8.46
C GLU A 187 9.55 -7.62 -8.63
N LYS A 188 10.58 -7.00 -9.21
CA LYS A 188 11.88 -7.63 -9.40
C LYS A 188 12.55 -8.01 -8.08
N ASP A 189 12.60 -7.10 -7.10
CA ASP A 189 13.27 -7.35 -5.83
C ASP A 189 12.55 -8.43 -4.99
N TRP A 190 11.22 -8.47 -5.04
CA TRP A 190 10.44 -9.55 -4.41
C TRP A 190 10.59 -10.88 -5.15
N ILE A 191 10.66 -10.88 -6.49
CA ILE A 191 10.98 -12.09 -7.27
C ILE A 191 12.36 -12.60 -6.86
N GLU A 192 13.40 -11.77 -6.89
CA GLU A 192 14.77 -12.15 -6.51
C GLU A 192 14.83 -12.75 -5.09
N ALA A 193 14.26 -12.05 -4.10
CA ALA A 193 14.27 -12.50 -2.72
C ALA A 193 13.46 -13.79 -2.49
N THR A 194 12.43 -14.05 -3.29
CA THR A 194 11.64 -15.29 -3.21
C THR A 194 12.24 -16.42 -4.01
N GLU A 195 12.88 -16.18 -5.16
CA GLU A 195 13.71 -17.18 -5.84
C GLU A 195 14.81 -17.69 -4.91
N TRP A 196 15.44 -16.78 -4.14
CA TRP A 196 16.40 -17.16 -3.12
C TRP A 196 15.82 -18.09 -2.04
N LEU A 197 14.54 -17.97 -1.67
CA LEU A 197 13.95 -18.89 -0.67
C LEU A 197 14.06 -20.34 -1.10
N VAL A 198 13.95 -20.64 -2.40
CA VAL A 198 13.96 -22.01 -2.92
C VAL A 198 15.29 -22.69 -2.61
N GLU A 199 16.41 -22.01 -2.88
CA GLU A 199 17.77 -22.56 -2.74
C GLU A 199 18.42 -22.23 -1.39
N GLY A 200 18.09 -21.08 -0.80
CA GLY A 200 18.70 -20.53 0.41
C GLY A 200 18.05 -20.99 1.71
N THR A 201 16.94 -21.74 1.66
CA THR A 201 16.24 -22.22 2.86
C THR A 201 15.92 -23.72 2.78
N PRO A 202 15.82 -24.44 3.92
CA PRO A 202 15.48 -25.86 3.93
C PRO A 202 14.14 -26.16 3.24
N GLU A 203 13.95 -27.37 2.74
CA GLU A 203 12.63 -27.78 2.26
C GLU A 203 11.62 -27.87 3.41
N THR A 204 10.34 -27.62 3.11
CA THR A 204 9.25 -27.68 4.10
C THR A 204 8.64 -29.06 4.27
N GLY A 205 9.04 -30.04 3.43
CA GLY A 205 8.43 -31.36 3.36
C GLY A 205 7.06 -31.41 2.67
N ILE A 206 6.53 -30.27 2.21
CA ILE A 206 5.32 -30.19 1.40
C ILE A 206 5.68 -30.29 -0.08
N ASP A 207 5.14 -31.31 -0.77
CA ASP A 207 5.21 -31.42 -2.23
C ASP A 207 4.28 -30.37 -2.86
N TYR A 208 4.87 -29.43 -3.59
CA TYR A 208 4.17 -28.29 -4.18
C TYR A 208 3.13 -28.69 -5.25
N TYR A 209 3.35 -29.78 -5.99
CA TYR A 209 2.47 -30.19 -7.09
C TYR A 209 1.48 -31.29 -6.70
N LYS A 210 1.56 -31.79 -5.48
CA LYS A 210 0.64 -32.81 -4.98
C LYS A 210 -0.76 -32.25 -4.77
N LEU A 211 -1.76 -33.05 -5.13
CA LEU A 211 -3.15 -32.79 -4.77
C LEU A 211 -3.38 -33.21 -3.32
N TYR A 212 -3.77 -32.25 -2.48
CA TYR A 212 -4.09 -32.48 -1.08
C TYR A 212 -5.60 -32.50 -0.87
N GLU A 213 -6.07 -33.49 -0.12
CA GLU A 213 -7.45 -33.52 0.38
C GLU A 213 -7.57 -32.59 1.58
N ARG A 214 -8.63 -31.76 1.59
CA ARG A 214 -8.85 -30.81 2.69
C ARG A 214 -9.07 -31.53 4.02
N GLU A 215 -9.78 -32.66 3.99
CA GLU A 215 -10.06 -33.47 5.17
C GLU A 215 -8.84 -34.32 5.54
N GLY A 216 -8.32 -34.15 6.76
CA GLY A 216 -7.20 -34.94 7.28
C GLY A 216 -5.80 -34.45 6.89
N PHE A 217 -5.67 -33.34 6.17
CA PHE A 217 -4.36 -32.71 5.93
C PHE A 217 -3.76 -32.21 7.25
N SER A 218 -2.48 -32.52 7.45
CA SER A 218 -1.64 -31.96 8.51
C SER A 218 -0.27 -31.67 7.94
N TYR A 219 0.32 -30.56 8.37
CA TYR A 219 1.69 -30.23 7.99
C TYR A 219 2.67 -31.24 8.58
N PRO A 220 3.73 -31.61 7.85
CA PRO A 220 4.81 -32.43 8.40
C PRO A 220 5.56 -31.65 9.49
N ASN A 221 6.28 -32.36 10.36
CA ASN A 221 6.93 -31.75 11.53
C ASN A 221 8.04 -30.74 11.16
N GLU A 222 8.66 -30.95 10.00
CA GLU A 222 9.70 -30.09 9.43
C GLU A 222 9.15 -28.85 8.73
N ALA A 223 7.82 -28.75 8.53
CA ALA A 223 7.22 -27.59 7.88
C ALA A 223 7.42 -26.33 8.71
N TYR A 224 7.59 -25.21 8.02
CA TYR A 224 7.71 -23.90 8.64
C TYR A 224 7.05 -22.81 7.80
N GLY A 225 6.63 -21.75 8.48
CA GLY A 225 6.06 -20.55 7.87
C GLY A 225 7.08 -19.47 7.56
N VAL A 226 6.75 -18.63 6.57
CA VAL A 226 7.43 -17.38 6.25
C VAL A 226 6.48 -16.22 6.56
N MET A 227 6.86 -15.38 7.52
CA MET A 227 6.09 -14.23 7.94
C MET A 227 6.42 -13.03 7.06
N SER A 228 5.39 -12.42 6.47
CA SER A 228 5.47 -11.12 5.83
C SER A 228 4.08 -10.48 5.79
N TRP A 229 3.99 -9.27 5.25
CA TRP A 229 2.72 -8.64 4.98
C TRP A 229 1.93 -9.41 3.91
N TRP A 230 0.61 -9.39 4.01
CA TRP A 230 -0.27 -10.28 3.24
C TRP A 230 -0.18 -10.09 1.73
N ASP A 231 0.14 -8.88 1.27
CA ASP A 231 0.38 -8.56 -0.14
C ASP A 231 1.38 -9.52 -0.82
N TYR A 232 2.35 -10.05 -0.06
CA TYR A 232 3.48 -10.81 -0.61
C TYR A 232 3.32 -12.33 -0.49
N GLY A 233 2.24 -12.83 0.12
CA GLY A 233 2.07 -14.26 0.36
C GLY A 233 2.01 -15.10 -0.93
N HIS A 234 1.52 -14.53 -2.04
CA HIS A 234 1.56 -15.21 -3.33
C HIS A 234 2.99 -15.35 -3.86
N TYR A 235 3.85 -14.32 -3.79
CA TYR A 235 5.26 -14.44 -4.17
C TYR A 235 5.97 -15.56 -3.38
N ILE A 236 5.78 -15.57 -2.06
CA ILE A 236 6.34 -16.59 -1.16
C ILE A 236 5.88 -18.00 -1.57
N THR A 237 4.60 -18.15 -1.93
CA THR A 237 4.04 -19.45 -2.32
C THR A 237 4.50 -19.87 -3.71
N THR A 238 4.31 -19.00 -4.72
CA THR A 238 4.40 -19.39 -6.13
C THR A 238 5.80 -19.31 -6.71
N ILE A 239 6.67 -18.48 -6.14
CA ILE A 239 8.06 -18.34 -6.56
C ILE A 239 8.97 -18.98 -5.52
N GLY A 240 8.75 -18.66 -4.24
CA GLY A 240 9.59 -19.20 -3.17
C GLY A 240 9.30 -20.64 -2.78
N GLU A 241 8.20 -21.23 -3.24
CA GLU A 241 7.77 -22.57 -2.84
C GLU A 241 7.84 -22.79 -1.32
N ARG A 242 7.51 -21.75 -0.55
CA ARG A 242 7.43 -21.78 0.93
C ARG A 242 6.02 -21.41 1.40
N ILE A 243 5.73 -21.70 2.66
CA ILE A 243 4.39 -21.54 3.24
C ILE A 243 4.29 -20.13 3.84
N PRO A 244 3.49 -19.20 3.29
CA PRO A 244 3.34 -17.89 3.91
C PRO A 244 2.43 -17.95 5.13
N ASN A 245 2.75 -17.19 6.19
CA ASN A 245 1.85 -17.05 7.34
C ASN A 245 0.60 -16.20 7.03
N SER A 246 0.66 -15.32 6.02
CA SER A 246 -0.48 -14.53 5.54
C SER A 246 -0.46 -14.35 4.02
N ASN A 247 -1.61 -14.11 3.38
CA ASN A 247 -1.68 -14.07 1.91
C ASN A 247 -2.72 -13.07 1.34
N PRO A 248 -2.68 -12.79 0.01
CA PRO A 248 -3.58 -11.85 -0.67
C PRO A 248 -5.08 -12.15 -0.56
N PHE A 249 -5.49 -13.33 -0.08
CA PHE A 249 -6.89 -13.60 0.28
C PHE A 249 -7.28 -13.00 1.65
N GLN A 250 -6.38 -12.21 2.24
CA GLN A 250 -6.49 -11.64 3.59
C GLN A 250 -6.54 -12.70 4.70
N ALA A 251 -6.13 -13.93 4.40
CA ALA A 251 -5.96 -14.98 5.39
C ALA A 251 -4.70 -14.70 6.22
N GLY A 252 -4.79 -14.86 7.54
CA GLY A 252 -3.65 -14.69 8.45
C GLY A 252 -3.23 -13.24 8.70
N VAL A 253 -4.02 -12.22 8.30
CA VAL A 253 -3.65 -10.80 8.49
C VAL A 253 -4.00 -10.31 9.90
N SER A 254 -5.24 -10.58 10.34
CA SER A 254 -5.83 -10.10 11.60
C SER A 254 -5.86 -11.18 12.68
N GLY A 255 -6.25 -10.80 13.89
CA GLY A 255 -6.35 -11.69 15.04
C GLY A 255 -5.04 -11.75 15.84
N SER A 256 -5.06 -12.38 17.02
CA SER A 256 -3.93 -12.34 17.96
C SER A 256 -2.59 -12.83 17.39
N TYR A 257 -2.64 -13.72 16.39
CA TYR A 257 -1.48 -14.27 15.67
C TYR A 257 -1.38 -13.78 14.22
N GLY A 258 -2.20 -12.81 13.82
CA GLY A 258 -2.16 -12.28 12.45
C GLY A 258 -0.89 -11.50 12.16
N ALA A 259 -0.52 -11.43 10.88
CA ALA A 259 0.67 -10.72 10.42
C ALA A 259 0.72 -9.27 10.91
N ALA A 260 -0.40 -8.54 10.91
CA ALA A 260 -0.46 -7.17 11.42
C ALA A 260 -0.01 -7.09 12.88
N GLN A 261 -0.53 -7.98 13.72
CA GLN A 261 -0.25 -8.08 15.15
C GLN A 261 1.16 -8.55 15.50
N VAL A 262 1.85 -9.22 14.58
CA VAL A 262 3.26 -9.62 14.71
C VAL A 262 4.18 -8.51 14.24
N LEU A 263 3.91 -7.98 13.05
CA LEU A 263 4.77 -7.02 12.35
C LEU A 263 4.80 -5.63 13.01
N THR A 264 3.73 -5.25 13.73
CA THR A 264 3.66 -3.99 14.50
C THR A 264 3.93 -4.17 15.99
N ALA A 265 4.25 -5.38 16.45
CA ALA A 265 4.56 -5.61 17.86
C ALA A 265 5.90 -4.96 18.25
N THR A 266 5.94 -4.33 19.43
CA THR A 266 7.12 -3.63 19.95
C THR A 266 7.94 -4.46 20.94
N ASP A 267 7.35 -5.51 21.52
CA ASP A 267 8.02 -6.43 22.44
C ASP A 267 8.43 -7.72 21.71
N GLU A 268 9.74 -8.02 21.72
CA GLU A 268 10.29 -9.20 21.05
C GLU A 268 9.80 -10.51 21.68
N ASN A 269 9.56 -10.57 22.99
CA ASN A 269 9.07 -11.80 23.63
C ASN A 269 7.69 -12.18 23.11
N THR A 270 6.80 -11.19 22.98
CA THR A 270 5.48 -11.35 22.37
C THR A 270 5.58 -11.78 20.90
N VAL A 271 6.53 -11.21 20.14
CA VAL A 271 6.78 -11.64 18.75
C VAL A 271 7.17 -13.10 18.71
N VAL A 272 8.20 -13.49 19.47
CA VAL A 272 8.74 -14.85 19.52
C VAL A 272 7.65 -15.87 19.87
N GLN A 273 6.83 -15.60 20.89
CA GLN A 273 5.70 -16.47 21.25
C GLN A 273 4.71 -16.68 20.09
N LYS A 274 4.43 -15.62 19.32
CA LYS A 274 3.54 -15.71 18.16
C LYS A 274 4.18 -16.48 17.01
N LEU A 275 5.46 -16.25 16.73
CA LEU A 275 6.19 -16.98 15.69
C LEU A 275 6.29 -18.47 16.01
N ASP A 276 6.57 -18.82 17.27
CA ASP A 276 6.57 -20.21 17.75
C ASP A 276 5.20 -20.88 17.56
N HIS A 277 4.11 -20.18 17.91
CA HIS A 277 2.76 -20.68 17.71
C HIS A 277 2.43 -20.92 16.22
N LEU A 278 2.93 -20.04 15.35
CA LEU A 278 2.71 -20.10 13.91
C LEU A 278 3.65 -21.08 13.18
N GLY A 279 4.66 -21.64 13.87
CA GLY A 279 5.71 -22.43 13.26
C GLY A 279 6.53 -21.62 12.24
N THR A 280 6.70 -20.32 12.45
CA THR A 280 7.46 -19.44 11.54
C THR A 280 8.96 -19.69 11.69
N LYS A 281 9.71 -19.69 10.57
CA LYS A 281 11.18 -19.74 10.58
C LYS A 281 11.83 -18.52 9.93
N TYR A 282 11.16 -17.88 8.98
CA TYR A 282 11.69 -16.70 8.30
C TYR A 282 10.73 -15.52 8.38
N VAL A 283 11.28 -14.32 8.46
CA VAL A 283 10.53 -13.07 8.38
C VAL A 283 11.08 -12.26 7.21
N MET A 284 10.22 -11.90 6.26
CA MET A 284 10.57 -11.05 5.13
C MET A 284 9.93 -9.67 5.30
N THR A 285 10.75 -8.62 5.21
CA THR A 285 10.31 -7.22 5.25
C THR A 285 10.74 -6.49 3.99
N ASP A 286 9.98 -5.46 3.61
CA ASP A 286 10.42 -4.50 2.61
C ASP A 286 10.36 -3.06 3.11
N TYR A 287 10.97 -2.15 2.36
CA TYR A 287 10.99 -0.73 2.74
C TYR A 287 9.59 -0.08 2.76
N GLN A 288 8.63 -0.61 1.99
CA GLN A 288 7.25 -0.09 1.98
C GLN A 288 6.52 -0.48 3.26
N MET A 289 6.74 -1.68 3.79
CA MET A 289 6.23 -2.12 5.08
C MET A 289 6.70 -1.20 6.21
N ALA A 290 7.97 -0.78 6.21
CA ALA A 290 8.45 0.22 7.16
C ALA A 290 7.95 1.64 6.82
N GLY A 291 7.65 1.94 5.56
CA GLY A 291 7.19 3.25 5.09
C GLY A 291 5.68 3.31 4.84
N SER A 292 5.30 3.41 3.57
CA SER A 292 3.94 3.73 3.11
C SER A 292 2.86 2.71 3.49
N LYS A 293 3.21 1.43 3.70
CA LYS A 293 2.28 0.37 4.10
C LYS A 293 2.13 0.24 5.61
N PHE A 294 2.99 0.88 6.40
CA PHE A 294 2.97 0.75 7.87
C PHE A 294 1.61 1.16 8.46
N GLY A 295 1.02 2.25 7.97
CA GLY A 295 -0.28 2.72 8.43
C GLY A 295 -1.39 1.68 8.28
N ALA A 296 -1.40 0.94 7.16
CA ALA A 296 -2.32 -0.16 6.96
C ALA A 296 -2.08 -1.28 7.98
N MET A 297 -0.82 -1.70 8.18
CA MET A 297 -0.52 -2.73 9.18
C MET A 297 -0.99 -2.34 10.58
N ALA A 298 -0.82 -1.08 10.98
CA ALA A 298 -1.29 -0.57 12.27
C ALA A 298 -2.82 -0.63 12.41
N ILE A 299 -3.57 -0.22 11.38
CA ILE A 299 -5.04 -0.27 11.37
C ILE A 299 -5.55 -1.71 11.44
N TRP A 300 -4.93 -2.62 10.69
CA TRP A 300 -5.29 -4.04 10.71
C TRP A 300 -4.94 -4.71 12.05
N ALA A 301 -3.90 -4.24 12.73
CA ALA A 301 -3.54 -4.73 14.06
C ALA A 301 -4.54 -4.26 15.11
N ASN A 302 -4.96 -3.00 15.05
CA ASN A 302 -5.94 -2.44 15.99
C ASN A 302 -6.78 -1.35 15.30
N THR A 303 -8.05 -1.66 15.03
CA THR A 303 -8.99 -0.74 14.38
C THR A 303 -9.37 0.45 15.29
N GLU A 304 -9.35 0.28 16.61
CA GLU A 304 -9.68 1.37 17.55
C GLU A 304 -8.54 2.40 17.64
N LEU A 305 -7.30 1.94 17.84
CA LEU A 305 -6.15 2.84 17.99
C LEU A 305 -5.57 3.30 16.65
N GLN A 306 -5.75 2.51 15.59
CA GLN A 306 -5.22 2.77 14.25
C GLN A 306 -3.73 3.13 14.30
N THR A 307 -3.35 4.26 13.71
CA THR A 307 -1.97 4.75 13.66
C THR A 307 -1.56 5.60 14.84
N SER A 308 -2.49 5.98 15.73
CA SER A 308 -2.23 6.91 16.84
C SER A 308 -1.10 6.50 17.79
N PRO A 309 -0.81 5.21 18.05
CA PRO A 309 0.33 4.83 18.88
C PRO A 309 1.68 5.07 18.20
N PHE A 310 1.69 5.17 16.87
CA PHE A 310 2.89 5.15 16.03
C PHE A 310 3.21 6.50 15.39
N TYR A 311 2.20 7.35 15.19
CA TYR A 311 2.35 8.66 14.58
C TYR A 311 1.77 9.78 15.44
N THR A 312 2.49 10.90 15.48
CA THR A 312 2.03 12.16 16.06
C THR A 312 1.83 13.16 14.93
N HIS A 313 0.59 13.61 14.73
CA HIS A 313 0.24 14.65 13.77
C HIS A 313 0.25 16.02 14.44
N LEU A 314 0.96 16.98 13.86
CA LEU A 314 1.15 18.33 14.38
C LEU A 314 0.88 19.36 13.28
N LEU A 315 0.57 20.61 13.65
CA LEU A 315 0.50 21.73 12.70
C LEU A 315 1.78 22.55 12.73
N GLN A 316 2.45 22.63 11.58
CA GLN A 316 3.55 23.56 11.35
C GLN A 316 3.04 24.80 10.64
N GLN A 317 3.36 25.97 11.18
CA GLN A 317 3.01 27.24 10.56
C GLN A 317 3.83 27.46 9.27
N THR A 318 3.15 27.67 8.15
CA THR A 318 3.75 27.91 6.82
C THR A 318 3.63 29.35 6.36
N SER A 319 2.65 30.09 6.88
CA SER A 319 2.49 31.53 6.69
C SER A 319 1.76 32.15 7.89
N ALA A 320 1.55 33.47 7.90
CA ALA A 320 0.91 34.17 9.02
C ALA A 320 -0.43 33.51 9.45
N ASP A 321 -1.22 33.05 8.47
CA ASP A 321 -2.53 32.40 8.69
C ASP A 321 -2.58 30.96 8.15
N GLY A 322 -1.44 30.41 7.70
CA GLY A 322 -1.35 29.11 7.03
C GLY A 322 -0.66 28.06 7.89
N TYR A 323 -1.25 26.87 7.96
CA TYR A 323 -0.68 25.70 8.60
C TYR A 323 -0.64 24.52 7.64
N SER A 324 0.35 23.65 7.83
CA SER A 324 0.43 22.34 7.18
C SER A 324 0.50 21.25 8.24
N VAL A 325 -0.17 20.12 7.99
CA VAL A 325 -0.05 18.93 8.83
C VAL A 325 1.29 18.28 8.57
N VAL A 326 2.06 18.06 9.63
CA VAL A 326 3.33 17.35 9.62
C VAL A 326 3.22 16.15 10.54
N THR A 327 3.88 15.04 10.20
CA THR A 327 3.75 13.76 10.92
C THR A 327 5.10 13.31 11.43
N ALA A 328 5.20 13.09 12.75
CA ALA A 328 6.38 12.51 13.39
C ALA A 328 6.13 11.06 13.79
N GLN A 329 7.13 10.22 13.58
CA GLN A 329 7.16 8.86 14.12
C GLN A 329 7.35 8.88 15.64
N SER A 330 6.54 8.09 16.35
CA SER A 330 6.66 7.90 17.80
C SER A 330 7.79 6.91 18.14
N LYS A 331 8.15 6.84 19.43
CA LYS A 331 9.04 5.80 19.93
C LYS A 331 8.52 4.38 19.62
N ASN A 332 7.20 4.18 19.63
CA ASN A 332 6.61 2.86 19.35
C ASN A 332 6.79 2.46 17.89
N TYR A 333 6.72 3.41 16.95
CA TYR A 333 6.97 3.13 15.54
C TYR A 333 8.35 2.49 15.34
N TYR A 334 9.39 3.13 15.88
CA TYR A 334 10.77 2.63 15.76
C TYR A 334 11.01 1.30 16.49
N ASN A 335 10.24 1.00 17.53
CA ASN A 335 10.34 -0.25 18.28
C ASN A 335 9.61 -1.43 17.64
N THR A 336 8.80 -1.21 16.60
CA THR A 336 8.08 -2.32 15.94
C THR A 336 9.03 -3.31 15.28
N LEU A 337 8.62 -4.58 15.22
CA LEU A 337 9.39 -5.64 14.56
C LEU A 337 9.80 -5.25 13.14
N THR A 338 8.85 -4.77 12.33
CA THR A 338 9.11 -4.37 10.94
C THR A 338 10.21 -3.31 10.85
N VAL A 339 10.11 -2.24 11.63
CA VAL A 339 11.04 -1.11 11.54
C VAL A 339 12.43 -1.52 12.05
N ARG A 340 12.51 -2.30 13.14
CA ARG A 340 13.79 -2.79 13.66
C ARG A 340 14.51 -3.70 12.68
N LEU A 341 13.78 -4.59 12.00
CA LEU A 341 14.35 -5.45 10.95
C LEU A 341 14.75 -4.61 9.73
N GLN A 342 13.81 -3.85 9.16
CA GLN A 342 14.02 -3.19 7.88
C GLN A 342 15.00 -2.02 7.95
N ASN A 343 14.91 -1.17 8.96
CA ASN A 343 15.66 0.09 9.00
C ASN A 343 16.96 -0.04 9.79
N PHE A 344 17.04 -0.99 10.73
CA PHE A 344 18.16 -1.12 11.66
C PHE A 344 18.85 -2.50 11.61
N ASP A 345 18.47 -3.37 10.68
CA ASP A 345 19.05 -4.72 10.52
C ASP A 345 18.96 -5.59 11.79
N GLY A 346 18.02 -5.28 12.70
CA GLY A 346 17.89 -5.88 14.03
C GLY A 346 18.95 -5.45 15.05
N SER A 347 19.80 -4.49 14.73
CA SER A 347 20.89 -4.01 15.60
C SER A 347 20.41 -2.97 16.64
N TYR A 348 21.06 -2.92 17.80
CA TYR A 348 20.92 -1.79 18.73
C TYR A 348 21.30 -0.49 18.02
N THR A 349 20.39 0.48 18.05
CA THR A 349 20.55 1.77 17.37
C THR A 349 20.32 2.90 18.35
N GLU A 350 21.33 3.74 18.52
CA GLU A 350 21.27 4.96 19.33
C GLU A 350 20.47 6.04 18.57
N ALA A 351 19.67 6.82 19.30
CA ALA A 351 18.88 7.91 18.69
C ALA A 351 19.73 9.07 18.13
N GLY A 352 20.90 9.30 18.71
CA GLY A 352 21.71 10.49 18.41
C GLY A 352 20.98 11.79 18.82
N SER A 353 21.09 12.83 17.98
CA SER A 353 20.44 14.12 18.20
C SER A 353 18.94 14.07 17.89
N VAL A 354 18.13 14.73 18.71
CA VAL A 354 16.66 14.79 18.57
C VAL A 354 16.15 16.20 18.80
N TYR A 355 14.85 16.43 18.58
CA TYR A 355 14.20 17.71 18.83
C TYR A 355 13.05 17.58 19.82
N LEU A 356 13.00 18.50 20.77
CA LEU A 356 11.84 18.76 21.61
C LEU A 356 10.95 19.77 20.90
N VAL A 357 9.67 19.45 20.75
CA VAL A 357 8.65 20.32 20.16
C VAL A 357 7.58 20.62 21.20
N LEU A 358 7.33 21.91 21.45
CA LEU A 358 6.21 22.34 22.28
C LEU A 358 5.03 22.72 21.39
N THR A 359 3.83 22.32 21.82
CA THR A 359 2.62 22.48 21.05
C THR A 359 1.50 23.09 21.86
N ASP A 360 0.52 23.69 21.19
CA ASP A 360 -0.63 24.34 21.79
C ASP A 360 -1.93 23.94 21.07
N THR A 361 -2.94 23.50 21.81
CA THR A 361 -4.27 23.13 21.26
C THR A 361 -5.28 24.28 21.31
N SER A 362 -4.94 25.43 21.91
CA SER A 362 -5.88 26.56 22.12
C SER A 362 -6.37 27.21 20.83
N ALA A 363 -5.69 26.97 19.70
CA ALA A 363 -6.10 27.45 18.38
C ALA A 363 -7.36 26.76 17.83
N GLY A 364 -7.81 25.65 18.45
CA GLY A 364 -9.07 24.98 18.09
C GLY A 364 -9.03 24.18 16.78
N TYR A 365 -7.84 23.86 16.26
CA TYR A 365 -7.66 22.93 15.15
C TYR A 365 -7.68 21.46 15.61
N ASP A 366 -7.87 20.55 14.66
CA ASP A 366 -7.89 19.09 14.91
C ASP A 366 -6.54 18.55 15.41
N TYR A 367 -5.43 19.26 15.11
CA TYR A 367 -4.08 18.90 15.53
C TYR A 367 -3.41 20.05 16.29
N PRO A 368 -2.55 19.74 17.28
CA PRO A 368 -1.87 20.77 18.08
C PRO A 368 -0.84 21.54 17.24
N VAL A 369 -0.76 22.85 17.47
CA VAL A 369 0.13 23.75 16.73
C VAL A 369 1.51 23.78 17.35
N ILE A 370 2.55 23.59 16.53
CA ILE A 370 3.95 23.75 16.94
C ILE A 370 4.22 25.22 17.27
N THR A 371 4.62 25.50 18.51
CA THR A 371 4.92 26.87 19.00
C THR A 371 6.40 27.08 19.29
N TYR A 372 7.14 26.01 19.57
CA TYR A 372 8.56 26.08 19.89
C TYR A 372 9.26 24.78 19.54
N THR A 373 10.54 24.86 19.20
CA THR A 373 11.38 23.72 18.84
C THR A 373 12.79 23.93 19.36
N LYS A 374 13.37 22.90 19.98
CA LYS A 374 14.74 22.92 20.54
C LYS A 374 15.45 21.61 20.26
N SER A 375 16.68 21.69 19.74
CA SER A 375 17.52 20.51 19.55
C SER A 375 18.17 20.06 20.86
N TYR A 376 18.36 18.75 20.98
CA TYR A 376 19.12 18.09 22.03
C TYR A 376 20.10 17.12 21.38
N ALA A 377 21.35 17.11 21.86
CA ALA A 377 22.36 16.14 21.40
C ALA A 377 22.15 14.74 22.00
N ASN A 378 21.38 14.64 23.08
CA ASN A 378 21.08 13.40 23.78
C ASN A 378 19.55 13.23 23.89
N ALA A 379 19.05 12.08 23.46
CA ALA A 379 17.62 11.80 23.44
C ALA A 379 17.00 11.66 24.84
N ASP A 380 17.70 11.08 25.81
CA ASP A 380 17.21 10.93 27.18
C ASP A 380 17.00 12.28 27.86
N GLU A 381 17.89 13.24 27.62
CA GLU A 381 17.71 14.62 28.10
C GLU A 381 16.47 15.28 27.49
N ALA A 382 16.22 15.07 26.19
CA ALA A 382 15.03 15.59 25.52
C ALA A 382 13.74 14.97 26.09
N TRP A 383 13.72 13.66 26.28
CA TRP A 383 12.58 12.94 26.86
C TRP A 383 12.32 13.34 28.31
N LYS A 384 13.38 13.51 29.11
CA LYS A 384 13.26 14.03 30.47
C LYS A 384 12.62 15.42 30.47
N ALA A 385 13.10 16.33 29.63
CA ALA A 385 12.54 17.67 29.51
C ALA A 385 11.07 17.67 29.04
N ALA A 386 10.73 16.81 28.06
CA ALA A 386 9.35 16.65 27.60
C ALA A 386 8.42 16.16 28.71
N ASN A 387 8.85 15.15 29.47
CA ASN A 387 8.07 14.59 30.57
C ASN A 387 7.86 15.62 31.70
N GLU A 388 8.89 16.38 32.05
CA GLU A 388 8.79 17.47 33.04
C GLU A 388 7.81 18.56 32.59
N TYR A 389 7.85 18.94 31.31
CA TYR A 389 6.92 19.92 30.74
C TYR A 389 5.47 19.41 30.73
N ASN A 390 5.26 18.16 30.31
CA ASN A 390 3.94 17.53 30.26
C ASN A 390 3.33 17.37 31.65
N ALA A 391 4.12 17.02 32.66
CA ALA A 391 3.67 16.93 34.05
C ALA A 391 3.19 18.30 34.58
N GLN A 392 3.91 19.38 34.26
CA GLN A 392 3.50 20.74 34.64
C GLN A 392 2.23 21.20 33.90
N SER A 393 2.14 20.90 32.60
CA SER A 393 1.00 21.29 31.77
C SER A 393 -0.28 20.55 32.16
N ALA A 394 -0.18 19.27 32.54
CA ALA A 394 -1.31 18.48 33.05
C ALA A 394 -1.91 19.12 34.32
N ASN A 395 -1.08 19.65 35.22
CA ASN A 395 -1.54 20.31 36.45
C ASN A 395 -2.26 21.64 36.20
N THR A 396 -2.04 22.27 35.04
CA THR A 396 -2.58 23.59 34.70
C THR A 396 -3.70 23.55 33.65
N ALA A 397 -4.03 22.36 33.14
CA ALA A 397 -5.00 22.17 32.04
C ALA A 397 -4.78 23.14 30.86
N SER A 398 -3.51 23.43 30.54
CA SER A 398 -3.14 24.53 29.65
C SER A 398 -3.38 24.25 28.16
N GLY A 399 -3.66 23.00 27.77
CA GLY A 399 -3.70 22.60 26.37
C GLY A 399 -2.32 22.57 25.70
N LYS A 400 -1.23 22.65 26.49
CA LYS A 400 0.14 22.65 26.00
C LYS A 400 0.81 21.31 26.25
N TYR A 401 1.56 20.83 25.26
CA TYR A 401 2.23 19.53 25.31
C TYR A 401 3.64 19.62 24.73
N ALA A 402 4.50 18.70 25.14
CA ALA A 402 5.84 18.51 24.62
C ALA A 402 5.98 17.11 24.00
N TYR A 403 6.60 17.06 22.83
CA TYR A 403 6.92 15.83 22.11
C TYR A 403 8.41 15.78 21.78
N VAL A 404 8.97 14.57 21.71
CA VAL A 404 10.32 14.36 21.18
C VAL A 404 10.19 13.74 19.80
N ILE A 405 10.72 14.44 18.80
CA ILE A 405 10.73 14.02 17.41
C ILE A 405 12.17 13.80 16.96
N SER A 406 12.34 12.98 15.93
CA SER A 406 13.62 12.81 15.25
C SER A 406 14.08 14.11 14.58
N ILE A 407 15.31 14.12 14.06
CA ILE A 407 15.86 15.27 13.33
C ILE A 407 14.92 15.62 12.16
N PRO A 408 14.25 16.78 12.20
CA PRO A 408 13.33 17.18 11.15
C PRO A 408 14.10 17.48 9.86
N ARG A 409 13.49 17.14 8.72
CA ARG A 409 13.97 17.47 7.38
C ARG A 409 13.14 18.61 6.81
N GLN A 410 13.63 19.84 6.85
CA GLN A 410 12.93 21.01 6.28
C GLN A 410 11.41 21.01 6.62
N ASN A 411 10.51 21.03 5.63
CA ASN A 411 9.05 21.09 5.81
C ASN A 411 8.41 19.74 6.19
N ASP A 412 9.20 18.75 6.62
CA ASP A 412 8.75 17.45 7.06
C ASP A 412 9.49 17.05 8.35
N ILE A 413 8.75 16.49 9.30
CA ILE A 413 9.30 15.99 10.56
C ILE A 413 9.38 14.46 10.58
N SER A 414 9.10 13.81 9.45
CA SER A 414 9.22 12.38 9.28
C SER A 414 10.68 11.94 9.19
N SER A 415 11.00 10.85 9.87
CA SER A 415 12.31 10.20 9.81
C SER A 415 12.13 8.69 9.89
N TYR A 416 12.72 7.98 8.94
CA TYR A 416 12.63 6.51 8.90
C TYR A 416 13.89 5.86 9.49
N PHE A 417 15.05 6.52 9.39
CA PHE A 417 16.36 5.94 9.71
C PHE A 417 17.06 6.59 10.91
N ALA A 418 16.45 7.61 11.53
CA ALA A 418 16.97 8.23 12.76
C ALA A 418 15.91 8.15 13.85
N PRO A 419 16.02 7.21 14.81
CA PRO A 419 15.02 7.04 15.85
C PRO A 419 15.06 8.18 16.87
N ASN A 420 13.94 8.43 17.54
CA ASN A 420 13.84 9.48 18.57
C ASN A 420 14.11 8.97 20.00
N ALA A 421 14.44 7.70 20.15
CA ALA A 421 14.88 7.05 21.38
C ALA A 421 15.76 5.85 21.00
N ASP A 422 16.60 5.41 21.93
CA ASP A 422 17.40 4.20 21.70
C ASP A 422 16.51 2.99 21.40
N ILE A 423 16.92 2.23 20.40
CA ILE A 423 16.19 1.08 19.89
C ILE A 423 16.96 -0.19 20.27
N PRO A 424 16.35 -1.10 21.07
CA PRO A 424 17.01 -2.31 21.50
C PRO A 424 17.22 -3.28 20.32
N ALA A 425 18.34 -3.98 20.37
CA ALA A 425 18.65 -5.05 19.43
C ALA A 425 17.63 -6.18 19.48
N LEU A 426 17.61 -6.92 18.39
CA LEU A 426 16.70 -8.01 18.08
C LEU A 426 17.50 -9.30 18.25
N LYS A 427 17.22 -10.03 19.33
CA LYS A 427 18.05 -11.13 19.85
C LYS A 427 17.90 -12.42 19.07
N HIS A 428 16.75 -12.60 18.45
CA HIS A 428 16.31 -13.84 17.82
C HIS A 428 16.23 -13.75 16.29
N PHE A 429 16.75 -12.69 15.67
CA PHE A 429 16.65 -12.48 14.24
C PHE A 429 18.02 -12.15 13.65
N ARG A 430 18.40 -12.91 12.62
CA ARG A 430 19.60 -12.63 11.82
C ARG A 430 19.22 -12.37 10.38
N LEU A 431 19.78 -11.33 9.78
CA LEU A 431 19.67 -11.11 8.34
C LEU A 431 20.37 -12.27 7.63
N VAL A 432 19.70 -12.92 6.69
CA VAL A 432 20.23 -14.04 5.91
C VAL A 432 20.34 -13.73 4.42
N HIS A 433 19.54 -12.78 3.93
CA HIS A 433 19.54 -12.34 2.55
C HIS A 433 18.95 -10.94 2.41
N GLU A 434 19.41 -10.18 1.42
CA GLU A 434 18.83 -8.91 1.02
C GLU A 434 18.86 -8.73 -0.50
N SER A 435 17.84 -8.09 -1.07
CA SER A 435 17.76 -7.88 -2.52
C SER A 435 18.80 -6.88 -3.02
N SER A 436 19.13 -6.95 -4.30
CA SER A 436 20.19 -6.19 -4.94
C SER A 436 19.94 -4.68 -5.02
N THR A 437 18.68 -4.25 -4.91
CA THR A 437 18.29 -2.84 -4.98
C THR A 437 18.20 -2.22 -3.59
N TYR A 438 18.75 -1.02 -3.41
CA TYR A 438 18.72 -0.29 -2.14
C TYR A 438 17.95 1.01 -2.28
N VAL A 439 17.26 1.40 -1.22
CA VAL A 439 16.52 2.65 -1.14
C VAL A 439 17.24 3.64 -0.23
N VAL A 440 17.40 4.85 -0.74
CA VAL A 440 17.97 5.99 -0.01
C VAL A 440 16.97 7.14 -0.02
N PRO A 441 16.69 7.79 1.13
CA PRO A 441 15.90 9.01 1.12
C PRO A 441 16.63 10.11 0.36
N VAL A 442 16.02 10.64 -0.70
CA VAL A 442 16.55 11.79 -1.45
C VAL A 442 16.00 13.08 -0.84
N ASP A 443 14.70 13.11 -0.58
CA ASP A 443 14.00 14.16 0.17
C ASP A 443 12.78 13.57 0.89
N SER A 444 11.90 14.42 1.41
CA SER A 444 10.70 14.04 2.18
C SER A 444 9.66 13.23 1.37
N TYR A 445 9.71 13.29 0.03
CA TYR A 445 8.72 12.67 -0.85
C TYR A 445 9.35 11.72 -1.87
N THR A 446 10.66 11.81 -2.06
CA THR A 446 11.40 11.09 -3.10
C THR A 446 12.33 10.07 -2.48
N ILE A 447 12.15 8.80 -2.88
CA ILE A 447 13.08 7.71 -2.60
C ILE A 447 13.96 7.52 -3.83
N GLY A 448 15.27 7.58 -3.62
CA GLY A 448 16.28 7.22 -4.59
C GLY A 448 16.58 5.74 -4.55
N VAL A 449 16.98 5.20 -5.69
CA VAL A 449 17.40 3.81 -5.84
C VAL A 449 18.91 3.76 -6.04
N THR A 450 19.58 2.83 -5.35
CA THR A 450 21.02 2.64 -5.40
C THR A 450 21.40 1.17 -5.20
N ASP A 451 22.70 0.89 -5.03
CA ASP A 451 23.26 -0.44 -4.75
C ASP A 451 23.82 -0.51 -3.32
N ALA A 452 24.39 -1.66 -2.95
CA ALA A 452 24.95 -1.90 -1.62
C ALA A 452 26.03 -0.88 -1.18
N ASN A 453 26.72 -0.24 -2.13
CA ASN A 453 27.76 0.77 -1.84
C ASN A 453 27.19 2.18 -1.69
N GLY A 454 25.99 2.44 -2.25
CA GLY A 454 25.32 3.74 -2.16
C GLY A 454 24.67 4.03 -0.81
N GLY A 455 24.64 3.05 0.09
CA GLY A 455 24.04 3.15 1.41
C GLY A 455 22.52 2.98 1.38
N GLY A 456 21.87 3.32 2.50
CA GLY A 456 20.42 3.12 2.68
C GLY A 456 20.07 1.71 3.15
N THR A 457 18.88 1.23 2.77
CA THR A 457 18.38 -0.09 3.14
C THR A 457 17.99 -0.88 1.90
N ALA A 458 18.25 -2.19 1.88
CA ALA A 458 17.82 -3.03 0.77
C ALA A 458 16.30 -3.00 0.62
N TRP A 459 15.81 -3.18 -0.61
CA TRP A 459 14.39 -3.13 -0.91
C TRP A 459 13.64 -4.21 -0.14
N VAL A 460 14.07 -5.47 -0.25
CA VAL A 460 13.58 -6.62 0.50
C VAL A 460 14.71 -7.19 1.37
N LYS A 461 14.37 -7.59 2.60
CA LYS A 461 15.27 -8.29 3.51
C LYS A 461 14.60 -9.54 4.07
N THR A 462 15.37 -10.62 4.14
CA THR A 462 14.95 -11.89 4.74
C THR A 462 15.76 -12.15 6.00
N PHE A 463 15.05 -12.40 7.09
CA PHE A 463 15.63 -12.73 8.39
C PHE A 463 15.24 -14.16 8.78
N GLU A 464 16.18 -14.89 9.36
CA GLU A 464 15.89 -16.16 10.02
C GLU A 464 15.62 -15.92 11.51
N TYR A 465 14.52 -16.51 11.99
CA TYR A 465 14.18 -16.57 13.40
C TYR A 465 14.93 -17.74 14.07
N VAL A 466 15.77 -17.42 15.05
CA VAL A 466 16.68 -18.35 15.74
C VAL A 466 16.57 -18.24 17.27
N LYS A 467 16.97 -19.29 17.99
CA LYS A 467 17.01 -19.26 19.46
C LYS A 467 18.05 -18.27 20.01
N GLY A 468 19.17 -18.09 19.31
CA GLY A 468 20.24 -17.17 19.68
C GLY A 468 21.17 -17.74 20.77
N ALA A 469 22.48 -17.60 20.59
CA ALA A 469 23.47 -18.12 21.55
C ALA A 469 23.58 -17.20 22.77
N ILE A 470 23.87 -17.77 23.94
CA ILE A 470 23.97 -17.00 25.20
C ILE A 470 25.44 -16.70 25.51
N ILE A 471 25.78 -15.41 25.68
CA ILE A 471 27.12 -14.97 26.12
C ILE A 471 26.98 -14.22 27.44
N LYS A 472 27.84 -14.49 28.42
CA LYS A 472 27.87 -13.74 29.69
C LYS A 472 28.73 -12.50 29.57
N GLY A 473 28.25 -11.38 30.09
CA GLY A 473 28.99 -10.11 30.08
C GLY A 473 28.10 -8.90 30.32
N ASN A 474 28.71 -7.74 30.48
CA ASN A 474 28.03 -6.45 30.64
C ASN A 474 28.48 -5.48 29.55
N GLY A 475 27.75 -4.37 29.38
CA GLY A 475 28.05 -3.36 28.38
C GLY A 475 27.41 -3.67 27.03
N ILE A 476 28.11 -3.35 25.94
CA ILE A 476 27.63 -3.54 24.57
C ILE A 476 28.49 -4.60 23.89
N ILE A 477 27.86 -5.62 23.31
CA ILE A 477 28.54 -6.60 22.45
C ILE A 477 28.31 -6.24 20.99
N SER A 478 29.31 -6.45 20.14
CA SER A 478 29.23 -6.18 18.71
C SER A 478 29.87 -7.25 17.84
N ILE A 479 29.37 -7.38 16.61
CA ILE A 479 29.93 -8.23 15.55
C ILE A 479 29.74 -7.55 14.20
N ASP A 480 30.79 -7.55 13.37
CA ASP A 480 30.70 -7.06 12.00
C ASP A 480 30.05 -8.11 11.10
N VAL A 481 29.11 -7.68 10.27
CA VAL A 481 28.32 -8.51 9.36
C VAL A 481 28.49 -7.98 7.94
N THR A 482 28.75 -8.89 6.99
CA THR A 482 28.79 -8.64 5.55
C THR A 482 27.70 -9.46 4.88
N THR A 483 26.83 -8.80 4.12
CA THR A 483 25.67 -9.41 3.45
C THR A 483 26.03 -10.06 2.12
N ASN A 484 25.06 -10.71 1.48
CA ASN A 484 25.19 -11.33 0.16
C ASN A 484 25.63 -10.34 -0.94
N ASN A 485 25.25 -9.06 -0.82
CA ASN A 485 25.63 -8.01 -1.76
C ASN A 485 26.93 -7.28 -1.37
N GLY A 486 27.60 -7.71 -0.31
CA GLY A 486 28.83 -7.08 0.19
C GLY A 486 28.61 -5.84 1.06
N ARG A 487 27.36 -5.47 1.39
CA ARG A 487 27.07 -4.41 2.36
C ARG A 487 27.59 -4.83 3.73
N THR A 488 28.25 -3.92 4.43
CA THR A 488 28.73 -4.15 5.80
C THR A 488 27.95 -3.34 6.81
N PHE A 489 27.58 -3.95 7.93
CA PHE A 489 27.06 -3.26 9.11
C PHE A 489 27.54 -3.96 10.39
N THR A 490 27.44 -3.28 11.53
CA THR A 490 27.79 -3.85 12.83
C THR A 490 26.52 -4.14 13.62
N TYR A 491 26.26 -5.41 13.92
CA TYR A 491 25.23 -5.78 14.91
C TYR A 491 25.76 -5.45 16.30
N ARG A 492 24.99 -4.67 17.07
CA ARG A 492 25.28 -4.29 18.46
C ARG A 492 24.13 -4.73 19.35
N GLN A 493 24.43 -5.04 20.61
CA GLN A 493 23.41 -5.37 21.60
C GLN A 493 23.86 -4.95 23.00
N VAL A 494 22.96 -4.29 23.74
CA VAL A 494 23.15 -3.96 25.15
C VAL A 494 22.86 -5.19 26.01
N SER A 495 23.71 -5.46 27.00
CA SER A 495 23.52 -6.56 27.95
C SER A 495 22.26 -6.38 28.78
N GLU A 496 21.51 -7.47 28.97
CA GLU A 496 20.38 -7.53 29.88
C GLU A 496 20.66 -8.57 30.97
N ASN A 497 20.60 -8.15 32.24
CA ASN A 497 20.85 -9.03 33.39
C ASN A 497 22.20 -9.78 33.33
N GLY A 498 23.24 -9.12 32.81
CA GLY A 498 24.60 -9.66 32.72
C GLY A 498 24.79 -10.71 31.61
N GLN A 499 23.94 -10.71 30.59
CA GLN A 499 24.05 -11.60 29.45
C GLN A 499 23.58 -10.95 28.13
N PHE A 500 24.04 -11.55 27.04
CA PHE A 500 23.61 -11.30 25.68
C PHE A 500 22.99 -12.57 25.11
N VAL A 501 21.97 -12.41 24.27
CA VAL A 501 21.41 -13.47 23.42
C VAL A 501 21.62 -13.01 21.98
N VAL A 502 22.54 -13.67 21.28
CA VAL A 502 23.08 -13.18 20.02
C VAL A 502 22.67 -14.06 18.83
N PRO A 503 22.21 -13.48 17.70
CA PRO A 503 21.60 -14.27 16.62
C PRO A 503 22.58 -14.73 15.54
N TYR A 504 23.81 -14.23 15.49
CA TYR A 504 24.76 -14.60 14.43
C TYR A 504 25.78 -15.64 14.93
N ALA A 505 26.12 -16.59 14.05
CA ALA A 505 27.30 -17.42 14.21
C ALA A 505 28.53 -16.67 13.68
N THR A 506 29.72 -17.03 14.16
CA THR A 506 31.01 -16.50 13.70
C THR A 506 31.46 -17.19 12.41
N GLY A 507 31.93 -16.42 11.43
CA GLY A 507 32.43 -16.94 10.16
C GLY A 507 31.38 -16.86 9.05
N GLN A 508 31.32 -17.87 8.18
CA GLN A 508 30.37 -17.89 7.07
C GLN A 508 29.17 -18.79 7.38
N THR A 509 27.96 -18.23 7.25
CA THR A 509 26.68 -18.95 7.37
C THR A 509 25.82 -18.59 6.17
N GLY A 510 25.62 -19.54 5.25
CA GLY A 510 25.00 -19.25 3.96
C GLY A 510 25.77 -18.16 3.20
N GLU A 511 25.05 -17.11 2.81
CA GLU A 511 25.61 -15.94 2.10
C GLU A 511 26.17 -14.86 3.03
N ILE A 512 25.95 -14.99 4.34
CA ILE A 512 26.37 -14.00 5.33
C ILE A 512 27.73 -14.35 5.90
N LYS A 513 28.61 -13.35 5.98
CA LYS A 513 29.92 -13.46 6.60
C LYS A 513 29.99 -12.56 7.81
N THR A 514 30.51 -13.08 8.92
CA THR A 514 30.62 -12.34 10.18
C THR A 514 32.03 -12.42 10.75
N GLY A 515 32.37 -11.41 11.55
CA GLY A 515 33.59 -11.40 12.36
C GLY A 515 33.45 -12.24 13.64
N VAL A 516 34.20 -11.84 14.67
CA VAL A 516 34.05 -12.36 16.03
C VAL A 516 33.27 -11.37 16.88
N TYR A 517 32.54 -11.86 17.87
CA TYR A 517 31.89 -10.99 18.85
C TYR A 517 32.93 -10.31 19.73
N LYS A 518 32.70 -9.05 20.08
CA LYS A 518 33.57 -8.25 20.96
C LYS A 518 32.70 -7.50 21.97
N ILE A 519 33.07 -7.52 23.25
CA ILE A 519 32.44 -6.63 24.24
C ILE A 519 33.21 -5.30 24.21
N GLU A 520 32.52 -4.22 23.83
CA GLU A 520 33.06 -2.87 23.69
C GLU A 520 33.76 -2.42 24.99
N GLY A 521 34.98 -1.92 24.87
CA GLY A 521 35.79 -1.44 26.00
C GLY A 521 36.45 -2.51 26.88
N SER A 522 36.13 -3.80 26.71
CA SER A 522 36.70 -4.89 27.54
C SER A 522 37.90 -5.63 26.90
N GLY A 523 38.00 -5.60 25.56
CA GLY A 523 38.95 -6.43 24.80
C GLY A 523 38.58 -7.92 24.70
N GLN A 524 37.50 -8.37 25.33
CA GLN A 524 37.03 -9.76 25.26
C GLN A 524 36.43 -10.08 23.90
N THR A 525 36.75 -11.25 23.37
CA THR A 525 36.23 -11.74 22.09
C THR A 525 35.63 -13.14 22.20
N PHE A 526 34.56 -13.41 21.47
CA PHE A 526 33.85 -14.69 21.50
C PHE A 526 33.66 -15.25 20.09
N THR A 527 33.82 -16.56 19.95
CA THR A 527 33.48 -17.31 18.74
C THR A 527 32.22 -18.12 18.98
N VAL A 528 31.20 -17.88 18.17
CA VAL A 528 29.87 -18.51 18.32
C VAL A 528 29.67 -19.49 17.18
N SER A 529 29.34 -20.75 17.50
CA SER A 529 29.03 -21.76 16.48
C SER A 529 27.57 -21.68 16.03
N GLU A 530 27.29 -22.13 14.80
CA GLU A 530 25.92 -22.24 14.28
C GLU A 530 25.03 -23.10 15.16
N ASN A 531 25.57 -24.20 15.69
CA ASN A 531 24.86 -25.06 16.64
C ASN A 531 24.45 -24.30 17.91
N ALA A 532 25.31 -23.41 18.43
CA ALA A 532 24.99 -22.61 19.60
C ALA A 532 23.84 -21.62 19.33
N VAL A 533 23.81 -21.01 18.14
CA VAL A 533 22.73 -20.10 17.72
C VAL A 533 21.41 -20.85 17.58
N GLN A 534 21.40 -21.97 16.85
CA GLN A 534 20.18 -22.73 16.57
C GLN A 534 19.58 -23.37 17.82
N ASN A 535 20.42 -23.77 18.78
CA ASN A 535 19.99 -24.49 19.99
C ASN A 535 19.96 -23.65 21.27
N GLY A 536 20.34 -22.38 21.22
CA GLY A 536 20.34 -21.50 22.39
C GLY A 536 21.40 -21.87 23.43
N LEU A 537 22.58 -22.32 22.98
CA LEU A 537 23.63 -22.79 23.87
C LEU A 537 24.43 -21.63 24.47
N THR A 538 24.95 -21.83 25.69
CA THR A 538 25.87 -20.87 26.31
C THR A 538 27.27 -21.01 25.73
N VAL A 539 27.85 -19.88 25.35
CA VAL A 539 29.23 -19.73 24.86
C VAL A 539 30.05 -19.11 25.99
N ASN A 540 31.15 -19.77 26.34
CA ASN A 540 32.05 -19.36 27.43
C ASN A 540 33.24 -18.57 26.91
#